data_AF-A0A2S8R6H7-F1
#
_entry.id   AF-A0A2S8R6H7-F1
#
_cell.length_a   1.000
_cell.length_b   1.000
_cell.length_c   1.000
_cell.angle_alpha   90.00
_cell.angle_beta   90.00
_cell.angle_gamma   90.00
#
_symmetry.space_group_name_H-M   'P 1'
#
loop_
_entity.id
_entity.type
_entity.pdbx_description
1 polymer ?
#
loop_
_entity_poly.entity_id
_entity_poly.type
_entity_poly.pdbx_seq_one_letter_code
_entity_poly.pdbx_strand_id
1 'polypeptide(L)'
;MIDSGGILMDKKEKIKNLIIENTSFLKEVGYDNFIEKSDVWDYTLSYISSNRDHAIEFEVDYRDLDVFVLVTVLEDGKLPSGYYMNKGKQVRTHLEKLFESGKIMDEEWTRIIDIRKEQKDKNERKIIALMNEYSTILKKNINNIQKLCSNEE
;
A
#
# COMPACT_ATOMS: atom_id res chain seq x y z
N MET A 1 33.65 13.58 8.66
CA MET A 1 32.43 13.79 7.84
C MET A 1 31.62 12.53 7.95
N ILE A 2 30.41 12.61 8.50
CA ILE A 2 29.51 11.46 8.57
C ILE A 2 28.90 11.32 7.17
N ASP A 3 29.15 10.19 6.52
CA ASP A 3 28.60 9.88 5.21
C ASP A 3 27.07 9.81 5.31
N SER A 4 26.43 10.91 4.91
CA SER A 4 24.98 11.07 4.98
C SER A 4 24.27 10.19 3.94
N GLY A 5 24.99 9.73 2.90
CA GLY A 5 24.49 8.79 1.90
C GLY A 5 24.32 7.38 2.47
N GLY A 6 25.31 6.89 3.21
CA GLY A 6 25.25 5.58 3.87
C GLY A 6 24.12 5.47 4.91
N ILE A 7 23.88 6.53 5.69
CA ILE A 7 22.80 6.55 6.70
C ILE A 7 21.42 6.55 6.05
N LEU A 8 21.22 7.29 4.96
CA LEU A 8 19.93 7.33 4.26
C LEU A 8 19.60 5.97 3.61
N MET A 9 20.60 5.31 3.04
CA MET A 9 20.45 4.02 2.39
C MET A 9 20.06 2.92 3.39
N ASP A 10 20.67 2.90 4.58
CA ASP A 10 20.31 1.98 5.68
C ASP A 10 18.86 2.17 6.16
N LYS A 11 18.38 3.43 6.23
CA LYS A 11 16.99 3.72 6.62
C LYS A 11 15.96 3.25 5.59
N LYS A 12 16.22 3.47 4.29
CA LYS A 12 15.32 3.01 3.23
C LYS A 12 15.19 1.49 3.22
N GLU A 13 16.31 0.79 3.41
CA GLU A 13 16.34 -0.67 3.47
C GLU A 13 15.60 -1.20 4.70
N LYS A 14 15.73 -0.55 5.86
CA LYS A 14 14.95 -0.88 7.06
C LYS A 14 13.44 -0.72 6.84
N ILE A 15 13.02 0.40 6.25
CA ILE A 15 11.61 0.65 5.92
C ILE A 15 11.08 -0.42 4.95
N LYS A 16 11.85 -0.73 3.90
CA LYS A 16 11.50 -1.77 2.93
C LYS A 16 11.26 -3.12 3.62
N ASN A 17 12.21 -3.59 4.42
CA ASN A 17 12.09 -4.88 5.12
C ASN A 17 10.89 -4.93 6.07
N LEU A 18 10.65 -3.82 6.79
CA LEU A 18 9.48 -3.67 7.65
C LEU A 18 8.17 -3.81 6.88
N ILE A 19 8.05 -3.21 5.70
CA ILE A 19 6.83 -3.29 4.88
C ILE A 19 6.61 -4.75 4.46
N ILE A 20 7.64 -5.41 3.93
CA ILE A 20 7.56 -6.81 3.49
C ILE A 20 7.12 -7.72 4.65
N GLU A 21 7.68 -7.53 5.84
CA GLU A 21 7.31 -8.31 7.02
C GLU A 21 5.84 -8.09 7.41
N ASN A 22 5.41 -6.83 7.53
CA ASN A 22 4.06 -6.45 7.97
C ASN A 22 2.95 -6.83 6.98
N THR A 23 3.30 -7.02 5.71
CA THR A 23 2.35 -7.28 4.62
C THR A 23 2.42 -8.71 4.09
N SER A 24 3.35 -9.52 4.61
CA SER A 24 3.54 -10.93 4.24
C SER A 24 2.27 -11.79 4.36
N PHE A 25 1.36 -11.45 5.28
CA PHE A 25 0.07 -12.13 5.45
C PHE A 25 -0.78 -12.14 4.17
N LEU A 26 -0.58 -11.21 3.23
CA LEU A 26 -1.29 -11.18 1.96
C LEU A 26 -1.07 -12.45 1.13
N LYS A 27 0.09 -13.09 1.27
CA LYS A 27 0.39 -14.37 0.61
C LYS A 27 -0.54 -15.50 1.07
N GLU A 28 -0.95 -15.47 2.33
CA GLU A 28 -1.85 -16.48 2.91
C GLU A 28 -3.30 -16.34 2.43
N VAL A 29 -3.65 -15.18 1.87
CA VAL A 29 -5.02 -14.83 1.45
C VAL A 29 -5.14 -14.64 -0.07
N GLY A 30 -4.24 -15.27 -0.84
CA GLY A 30 -4.34 -15.34 -2.30
C GLY A 30 -3.62 -14.22 -3.05
N TYR A 31 -2.58 -13.63 -2.46
CA TYR A 31 -1.65 -12.74 -3.16
C TYR A 31 -0.24 -13.32 -3.12
N ASP A 32 -0.03 -14.37 -3.89
CA ASP A 32 1.14 -15.25 -3.85
C ASP A 32 2.42 -14.66 -4.48
N ASN A 33 2.28 -13.64 -5.34
CA ASN A 33 3.38 -12.99 -6.01
C ASN A 33 3.46 -11.50 -5.64
N PHE A 34 4.67 -10.93 -5.64
CA PHE A 34 4.84 -9.49 -5.44
C PHE A 34 5.90 -8.90 -6.36
N ILE A 35 5.77 -7.61 -6.63
CA ILE A 35 6.70 -6.81 -7.42
C ILE A 35 7.17 -5.65 -6.54
N GLU A 36 8.47 -5.38 -6.57
CA GLU A 36 9.08 -4.24 -5.92
C GLU A 36 9.48 -3.19 -6.94
N LYS A 37 9.17 -1.94 -6.66
CA LYS A 37 9.70 -0.77 -7.37
C LYS A 37 10.30 0.19 -6.34
N SER A 38 11.51 0.68 -6.61
CA SER A 38 12.15 1.66 -5.74
C SER A 38 12.78 2.78 -6.56
N ASP A 39 12.57 3.99 -6.05
CA ASP A 39 13.00 5.24 -6.64
C ASP A 39 13.82 6.04 -5.61
N VAL A 40 14.27 7.22 -6.02
CA VAL A 40 14.84 8.20 -5.10
C VAL A 40 13.81 8.67 -4.07
N TRP A 41 12.54 8.79 -4.47
CA TRP A 41 11.50 9.43 -3.66
C TRP A 41 10.51 8.45 -3.04
N ASP A 42 10.38 7.26 -3.60
CA ASP A 42 9.35 6.31 -3.22
C ASP A 42 9.82 4.85 -3.25
N TYR A 43 9.05 4.02 -2.58
CA TYR A 43 9.12 2.56 -2.68
C TYR A 43 7.70 2.02 -2.79
N THR A 44 7.48 1.14 -3.76
CA THR A 44 6.21 0.46 -3.96
C THR A 44 6.40 -1.04 -3.87
N LEU A 45 5.58 -1.70 -3.05
CA LEU A 45 5.45 -3.14 -2.99
C LEU A 45 4.05 -3.54 -3.45
N SER A 46 3.96 -4.21 -4.59
CA SER A 46 2.70 -4.60 -5.23
C SER A 46 2.47 -6.10 -5.08
N TYR A 47 1.50 -6.50 -4.26
CA TYR A 47 1.04 -7.88 -4.12
C TYR A 47 -0.01 -8.18 -5.19
N ILE A 48 0.24 -9.19 -6.01
CA ILE A 48 -0.60 -9.58 -7.15
C ILE A 48 -1.55 -10.70 -6.72
N SER A 49 -2.85 -10.57 -7.00
CA SER A 49 -3.83 -11.62 -6.70
C SER A 49 -3.53 -12.89 -7.53
N SER A 50 -3.81 -14.07 -6.97
CA SER A 50 -3.56 -15.36 -7.64
C SER A 50 -4.37 -15.53 -8.94
N ASN A 51 -5.55 -14.90 -9.04
CA ASN A 51 -6.38 -14.85 -10.24
C ASN A 51 -5.96 -13.73 -11.22
N ARG A 52 -4.98 -12.90 -10.85
CA ARG A 52 -4.33 -11.89 -11.70
C ARG A 52 -5.29 -10.85 -12.30
N ASP A 53 -6.31 -10.46 -11.55
CA ASP A 53 -7.26 -9.40 -11.88
C ASP A 53 -6.97 -8.08 -11.12
N HIS A 54 -6.39 -8.17 -9.91
CA HIS A 54 -6.06 -7.00 -9.09
C HIS A 54 -4.77 -7.18 -8.28
N ALA A 55 -4.34 -6.10 -7.66
CA ALA A 55 -3.20 -6.04 -6.77
C ALA A 55 -3.49 -5.13 -5.57
N ILE A 56 -2.78 -5.36 -4.47
CA ILE A 56 -2.67 -4.44 -3.34
C ILE A 56 -1.28 -3.84 -3.37
N GLU A 57 -1.19 -2.52 -3.50
CA GLU A 57 0.08 -1.81 -3.54
C GLU A 57 0.29 -0.99 -2.27
N PHE A 58 1.46 -1.14 -1.67
CA PHE A 58 1.94 -0.31 -0.56
C PHE A 58 2.96 0.67 -1.11
N GLU A 59 2.63 1.95 -1.11
CA GLU A 59 3.51 3.03 -1.56
C GLU A 59 4.00 3.83 -0.37
N VAL A 60 5.32 3.97 -0.25
CA VAL A 60 5.95 4.81 0.76
C VAL A 60 6.58 6.01 0.09
N ASP A 61 6.13 7.21 0.45
CA ASP A 61 6.77 8.45 0.02
C ASP A 61 7.84 8.85 1.05
N TYR A 62 9.11 8.77 0.66
CA TYR A 62 10.24 9.10 1.54
C TYR A 62 10.37 10.60 1.83
N ARG A 63 9.75 11.48 1.03
CA ARG A 63 9.77 12.93 1.26
C ARG A 63 8.86 13.31 2.42
N ASP A 64 7.70 12.66 2.49
CA ASP A 64 6.69 12.93 3.53
C ASP A 64 6.63 11.88 4.64
N LEU A 65 7.39 10.79 4.48
CA LEU A 65 7.37 9.60 5.33
C LEU A 65 5.92 9.17 5.62
N ASP A 66 5.15 9.08 4.53
CA ASP A 66 3.77 8.61 4.54
C ASP A 66 3.65 7.28 3.81
N VAL A 67 2.54 6.62 4.05
CA VAL A 67 2.20 5.33 3.45
C VAL A 67 0.82 5.45 2.81
N PHE A 68 0.72 4.98 1.58
CA PHE A 68 -0.52 4.83 0.86
C PHE A 68 -0.74 3.36 0.52
N VAL A 69 -2.00 2.93 0.59
CA VAL A 69 -2.41 1.60 0.15
C VAL A 69 -3.39 1.76 -0.99
N LEU A 70 -3.09 1.12 -2.12
CA LEU A 70 -3.91 1.18 -3.33
C LEU A 70 -4.43 -0.21 -3.67
N VAL A 71 -5.65 -0.26 -4.18
CA VAL A 71 -6.21 -1.41 -4.90
C VAL A 71 -6.09 -1.12 -6.38
N THR A 72 -5.46 -2.03 -7.12
CA THR A 72 -5.03 -1.81 -8.50
C THR A 72 -5.58 -2.87 -9.41
N VAL A 73 -6.35 -2.47 -10.43
CA VAL A 73 -6.86 -3.38 -11.45
C VAL A 73 -5.73 -3.69 -12.44
N LEU A 74 -5.53 -4.97 -12.73
CA LEU A 74 -4.48 -5.44 -13.62
C LEU A 74 -4.95 -5.44 -15.08
N GLU A 75 -4.00 -5.24 -15.98
CA GLU A 75 -4.19 -5.35 -17.42
C GLU A 75 -3.46 -6.59 -17.92
N ASP A 76 -4.20 -7.56 -18.47
CA ASP A 76 -3.66 -8.84 -18.93
C ASP A 76 -2.78 -9.53 -17.86
N GLY A 77 -3.21 -9.46 -16.60
CA GLY A 77 -2.51 -10.01 -15.45
C GLY A 77 -1.20 -9.30 -15.08
N LYS A 78 -1.00 -8.07 -15.55
CA LYS A 78 0.17 -7.23 -15.26
C LYS A 78 -0.24 -5.89 -14.66
N LEU A 79 0.68 -5.28 -13.93
CA LEU A 79 0.48 -3.92 -13.42
C LEU A 79 0.24 -2.96 -14.59
N PRO A 80 -0.74 -2.06 -14.49
CA PRO A 80 -1.06 -1.12 -15.56
C PRO A 80 0.06 -0.10 -15.75
N SER A 81 0.29 0.29 -17.00
CA SER A 81 1.34 1.24 -17.38
C SER A 81 1.09 2.67 -16.90
N GLY A 82 -0.18 3.10 -16.87
CA GLY A 82 -0.59 4.39 -16.33
C GLY A 82 -0.75 4.34 -14.81
N TYR A 83 -0.47 5.45 -14.11
CA TYR A 83 -0.53 5.52 -12.65
C TYR A 83 -1.97 5.43 -12.11
N TYR A 84 -2.83 6.44 -12.29
CA TYR A 84 -4.24 6.33 -11.89
C TYR A 84 -5.18 5.92 -13.01
N MET A 85 -4.86 6.30 -14.25
CA MET A 85 -5.69 6.08 -15.42
C MET A 85 -4.92 5.30 -16.46
N ASN A 86 -5.56 4.32 -17.08
CA ASN A 86 -5.02 3.57 -18.21
C ASN A 86 -6.14 3.33 -19.23
N LYS A 87 -5.89 3.65 -20.50
CA LYS A 87 -6.88 3.52 -21.60
C LYS A 87 -8.26 4.14 -21.26
N GLY A 88 -8.27 5.27 -20.56
CA GLY A 88 -9.50 5.98 -20.18
C GLY A 88 -10.25 5.38 -18.98
N LYS A 89 -9.74 4.33 -18.33
CA LYS A 89 -10.31 3.74 -17.11
C LYS A 89 -9.44 4.03 -15.89
N GLN A 90 -10.06 4.18 -14.73
CA GLN A 90 -9.34 4.23 -13.47
C GLN A 90 -8.80 2.83 -13.13
N VAL A 91 -7.51 2.75 -12.81
CA VAL A 91 -6.83 1.46 -12.55
C VAL A 91 -6.19 1.38 -11.18
N ARG A 92 -6.05 2.49 -10.46
CA ARG A 92 -5.61 2.52 -9.06
C ARG A 92 -6.58 3.31 -8.22
N THR A 93 -6.96 2.76 -7.09
CA THR A 93 -7.85 3.43 -6.12
C THR A 93 -7.25 3.32 -4.73
N HIS A 94 -7.07 4.46 -4.07
CA HIS A 94 -6.64 4.47 -2.67
C HIS A 94 -7.65 3.72 -1.80
N LEU A 95 -7.16 2.92 -0.86
CA LEU A 95 -7.99 2.26 0.15
C LEU A 95 -8.83 3.28 0.92
N GLU A 96 -8.29 4.49 1.13
CA GLU A 96 -9.00 5.63 1.71
C GLU A 96 -10.24 6.03 0.92
N LYS A 97 -10.16 6.05 -0.42
CA LYS A 97 -11.31 6.37 -1.26
C LYS A 97 -12.37 5.27 -1.20
N LEU A 98 -11.95 4.01 -1.07
CA LEU A 98 -12.90 2.91 -0.84
C LEU A 98 -13.63 3.07 0.50
N PHE A 99 -12.92 3.50 1.55
CA PHE A 99 -13.51 3.77 2.85
C PHE A 99 -14.48 4.96 2.81
N GLU A 100 -14.05 6.10 2.26
CA GLU A 100 -14.88 7.30 2.11
C GLU A 100 -16.16 7.04 1.31
N SER A 101 -16.10 6.14 0.32
CA SER A 101 -17.28 5.74 -0.48
C SER A 101 -18.20 4.73 0.22
N GLY A 102 -17.82 4.23 1.40
CA GLY A 102 -18.56 3.19 2.13
C GLY A 102 -18.43 1.78 1.54
N LYS A 103 -17.56 1.58 0.54
CA LYS A 103 -17.30 0.26 -0.07
C LYS A 103 -16.53 -0.67 0.88
N ILE A 104 -15.73 -0.10 1.77
CA ILE A 104 -15.17 -0.80 2.93
C ILE A 104 -15.54 -0.01 4.20
N MET A 105 -15.72 -0.70 5.31
CA MET A 105 -16.04 -0.08 6.59
C MET A 105 -15.11 -0.65 7.65
N ASP A 106 -14.40 0.24 8.35
CA ASP A 106 -13.58 -0.14 9.49
C ASP A 106 -13.57 0.98 10.52
N GLU A 107 -13.93 0.66 11.76
CA GLU A 107 -13.94 1.61 12.88
C GLU A 107 -12.52 2.14 13.18
N GLU A 108 -11.49 1.34 12.85
CA GLU A 108 -10.09 1.69 13.08
C GLU A 108 -9.55 2.72 12.07
N TRP A 109 -10.32 3.09 11.04
CA TRP A 109 -9.89 4.09 10.06
C TRP A 109 -9.53 5.43 10.71
N THR A 110 -10.22 5.77 11.80
CA THR A 110 -9.95 6.96 12.61
C THR A 110 -8.49 7.02 13.10
N ARG A 111 -7.87 5.87 13.39
CA ARG A 111 -6.47 5.80 13.82
C ARG A 111 -5.48 6.23 12.74
N ILE A 112 -5.74 5.91 11.47
CA ILE A 112 -4.89 6.38 10.36
C ILE A 112 -4.91 7.92 10.32
N ILE A 113 -6.08 8.51 10.48
CA ILE A 113 -6.25 9.97 10.50
C ILE A 113 -5.50 10.57 11.69
N ASP A 114 -5.63 9.96 12.87
CA ASP A 114 -5.00 10.46 14.10
C ASP A 114 -3.47 10.32 14.04
N ILE A 115 -2.92 9.20 13.55
CA ILE A 115 -1.48 9.03 13.32
C ILE A 115 -0.94 10.12 12.41
N ARG A 116 -1.62 10.43 11.30
CA ARG A 116 -1.22 11.49 10.36
C ARG A 116 -1.28 12.89 11.00
N LYS A 117 -2.19 13.15 11.94
CA LYS A 117 -2.32 14.43 12.66
C LYS A 117 -1.30 14.59 13.79
N GLU A 118 -1.10 13.55 14.57
CA GLU A 118 -0.27 13.56 15.78
C GLU A 118 1.23 13.54 15.45
N GLN A 119 1.62 12.77 14.43
CA GLN A 119 3.02 12.59 14.05
C GLN A 119 3.44 13.59 12.97
N LYS A 120 3.47 14.87 13.34
CA LYS A 120 3.97 15.95 12.45
C LYS A 120 5.47 15.80 12.13
N ASP A 121 6.24 15.20 13.03
CA ASP A 121 7.65 14.94 12.81
C ASP A 121 7.85 13.71 11.92
N LYS A 122 8.39 13.95 10.72
CA LYS A 122 8.72 12.93 9.73
C LYS A 122 9.73 11.93 10.31
N ASN A 123 9.27 10.77 10.76
CA ASN A 123 10.13 9.71 11.28
C ASN A 123 9.59 8.29 10.99
N GLU A 124 10.47 7.30 11.07
CA GLU A 124 10.18 5.88 10.76
C GLU A 124 9.04 5.28 11.59
N ARG A 125 8.79 5.80 12.81
CA ARG A 125 7.68 5.31 13.66
C ARG A 125 6.32 5.64 13.06
N LYS A 126 6.21 6.74 12.28
CA LYS A 126 4.99 7.08 11.55
C LYS A 126 4.67 6.00 10.51
N ILE A 127 5.67 5.61 9.73
CA ILE A 127 5.53 4.53 8.74
C ILE A 127 5.13 3.23 9.42
N ILE A 128 5.80 2.84 10.52
CA ILE A 128 5.45 1.64 11.29
C ILE A 128 3.99 1.68 11.74
N ALA A 129 3.56 2.79 12.36
CA ALA A 129 2.21 2.93 12.86
C ALA A 129 1.16 2.86 11.73
N LEU A 130 1.39 3.55 10.61
CA LEU A 130 0.51 3.49 9.44
C LEU A 130 0.43 2.09 8.85
N MET A 131 1.58 1.41 8.70
CA MET A 131 1.62 0.03 8.17
C MET A 131 0.81 -0.93 9.05
N ASN A 132 0.93 -0.82 10.37
CA ASN A 132 0.17 -1.68 11.30
C ASN A 132 -1.34 -1.47 11.17
N GLU A 133 -1.79 -0.23 11.09
CA GLU A 133 -3.21 0.09 10.95
C GLU A 133 -3.75 -0.34 9.58
N TYR A 134 -3.01 -0.05 8.50
CA TYR A 134 -3.37 -0.52 7.16
C TYR A 134 -3.44 -2.04 7.06
N SER A 135 -2.45 -2.77 7.60
CA SER A 135 -2.48 -4.23 7.64
C SER A 135 -3.67 -4.77 8.42
N THR A 136 -4.06 -4.11 9.52
CA THR A 136 -5.24 -4.49 10.32
C THR A 136 -6.53 -4.32 9.51
N ILE A 137 -6.70 -3.17 8.86
CA ILE A 137 -7.88 -2.88 8.03
C ILE A 137 -7.95 -3.85 6.85
N LEU A 138 -6.82 -4.10 6.18
CA LEU A 138 -6.75 -5.07 5.08
C LEU A 138 -7.13 -6.47 5.54
N LYS A 139 -6.58 -6.97 6.66
CA LYS A 139 -6.95 -8.30 7.19
C LYS A 139 -8.46 -8.45 7.42
N LYS A 140 -9.12 -7.42 7.94
CA LYS A 140 -10.57 -7.41 8.18
C LYS A 140 -11.37 -7.33 6.88
N ASN A 141 -10.89 -6.58 5.88
CA ASN A 141 -11.65 -6.23 4.69
C ASN A 141 -11.21 -6.96 3.40
N ILE A 142 -10.22 -7.84 3.45
CA ILE A 142 -9.63 -8.42 2.23
C ILE A 142 -10.66 -9.14 1.35
N ASN A 143 -11.59 -9.88 1.97
CA ASN A 143 -12.66 -10.57 1.27
C ASN A 143 -13.64 -9.60 0.60
N ASN A 144 -13.89 -8.44 1.22
CA ASN A 144 -14.74 -7.40 0.63
C ASN A 144 -14.03 -6.74 -0.55
N ILE A 145 -12.74 -6.45 -0.42
CA ILE A 145 -11.90 -5.89 -1.49
C ILE A 145 -11.87 -6.83 -2.70
N GLN A 146 -11.65 -8.13 -2.48
CA GLN A 146 -11.67 -9.13 -3.55
C GLN A 146 -13.03 -9.16 -4.27
N LYS A 147 -14.15 -9.15 -3.53
CA LYS A 147 -15.49 -9.08 -4.13
C LYS A 147 -15.73 -7.80 -4.94
N LEU A 148 -15.22 -6.66 -4.48
CA LEU A 148 -15.33 -5.40 -5.24
C LEU A 148 -14.62 -5.52 -6.59
N CYS A 149 -13.46 -6.20 -6.63
CA CYS A 149 -12.69 -6.38 -7.84
C CYS A 149 -13.31 -7.41 -8.80
N SER A 150 -14.03 -8.42 -8.28
CA SER A 150 -14.69 -9.44 -9.10
C SER A 150 -16.04 -9.01 -9.70
N ASN A 151 -16.67 -7.95 -9.20
CA ASN A 151 -18.01 -7.51 -9.62
C ASN A 151 -18.01 -6.32 -10.60
N GLU A 152 -16.84 -5.88 -11.08
CA GLU A 152 -16.75 -4.91 -12.18
C GLU A 152 -16.90 -5.63 -13.53
N GLU A 153 -18.10 -6.17 -13.80
CA GLU A 153 -18.58 -6.57 -15.14
C GLU A 153 -19.34 -5.42 -15.83
#